data_AF-A0A950E3X3-F1
#
_entry.id   AF-A0A950E3X3-F1
#
_cell.length_a   1.000
_cell.length_b   1.000
_cell.length_c   1.000
_cell.angle_alpha   90.00
_cell.angle_beta   90.00
_cell.angle_gamma   90.00
#
_symmetry.space_group_name_H-M   'P 1'
#
loop_
_entity.id
_entity.type
_entity.pdbx_description
1 polymer ?
#
loop_
_entity_poly.entity_id
_entity_poly.type
_entity_poly.pdbx_seq_one_letter_code
_entity_poly.pdbx_strand_id
1 'polypeptide(L)'
;MSAYPLRVAAVEPAAIGADLAGRVLAAPVHALEDAPPFTRSSVDGFAVRAADVAAAKSGNVVRLTVAGDVPMGAKPAQPLQPGHAVRVPTGGFLPAGATGVVKKEDCRDLGDAIEVVDGAG
;
A
#
# COMPACT_ATOMS: atom_id res chain seq x y z
N MET A 1 26.81 41.31 0.43
CA MET A 1 26.47 40.00 -0.16
C MET A 1 26.35 40.21 -1.67
N SER A 2 27.40 39.88 -2.42
CA SER A 2 27.41 40.06 -3.88
C SER A 2 26.50 39.00 -4.52
N ALA A 3 25.39 39.44 -5.11
CA ALA A 3 24.53 38.60 -5.92
C ALA A 3 25.30 38.28 -7.21
N TYR A 4 25.93 37.10 -7.27
CA TYR A 4 26.47 36.62 -8.53
C TYR A 4 25.27 36.34 -9.45
N PRO A 5 25.10 37.07 -10.57
CA PRO A 5 23.98 36.80 -11.46
C PRO A 5 24.24 35.43 -12.08
N LEU A 6 23.52 34.40 -11.61
CA LEU A 6 23.40 33.15 -12.34
C LEU A 6 22.81 33.51 -13.70
N ARG A 7 23.66 33.57 -14.72
CA ARG A 7 23.19 33.63 -16.10
C ARG A 7 22.59 32.27 -16.38
N VAL A 8 21.27 32.22 -16.51
CA VAL A 8 20.57 31.05 -17.00
C VAL A 8 21.12 30.77 -18.39
N ALA A 9 21.90 29.69 -18.53
CA ALA A 9 22.22 29.14 -19.84
C ALA A 9 20.91 28.79 -20.55
N ALA A 10 20.91 28.73 -21.88
CA ALA A 10 19.71 28.39 -22.64
C ALA A 10 19.03 27.13 -22.06
N VAL A 11 17.72 27.19 -21.88
CA VAL A 11 16.93 26.04 -21.44
C VAL A 11 16.84 25.05 -22.59
N GLU A 12 17.21 23.81 -22.34
CA GLU A 12 17.13 22.73 -23.32
C GLU A 12 16.27 21.57 -22.80
N PRO A 13 15.38 20.99 -23.63
CA PRO A 13 14.74 19.73 -23.33
C PRO A 13 15.78 18.60 -23.35
N ALA A 14 15.75 17.74 -22.35
CA ALA A 14 16.58 16.55 -22.30
C ALA A 14 15.78 15.34 -21.86
N ALA A 15 16.08 14.17 -22.42
CA ALA A 15 15.52 12.90 -21.97
C ALA A 15 16.11 12.53 -20.60
N ILE A 16 15.33 11.85 -19.76
CA ILE A 16 15.79 11.42 -18.43
C ILE A 16 16.96 10.43 -18.60
N GLY A 17 18.12 10.77 -18.04
CA GLY A 17 19.37 10.02 -18.16
C GLY A 17 20.39 10.38 -17.08
N ALA A 18 21.44 9.57 -16.96
CA ALA A 18 22.49 9.76 -15.96
C ALA A 18 23.34 11.03 -16.21
N ASP A 19 23.41 11.50 -17.45
CA ASP A 19 24.06 12.74 -17.89
C ASP A 19 23.36 14.02 -17.40
N LEU A 20 22.16 13.89 -16.83
CA LEU A 20 21.46 15.00 -16.18
C LEU A 20 21.95 15.29 -14.76
N ALA A 21 22.72 14.39 -14.15
CA ALA A 21 23.24 14.58 -12.80
C ALA A 21 24.08 15.87 -12.70
N GLY A 22 23.75 16.74 -11.74
CA GLY A 22 24.42 18.03 -11.55
C GLY A 22 23.89 19.19 -12.40
N ARG A 23 22.92 18.95 -13.29
CA ARG A 23 22.19 20.03 -13.98
C ARG A 23 21.16 20.69 -13.05
N VAL A 24 20.74 21.89 -13.42
CA VAL A 24 19.71 22.66 -12.70
C VAL A 24 18.40 22.59 -13.49
N LEU A 25 17.29 22.27 -12.81
CA LEU A 25 15.97 22.30 -13.42
C LEU A 25 15.61 23.73 -13.83
N ALA A 26 15.16 23.90 -15.08
CA ALA A 26 14.72 25.19 -15.59
C ALA A 26 13.36 25.66 -15.02
N ALA A 27 12.54 24.71 -14.56
CA ALA A 27 11.23 24.95 -13.96
C ALA A 27 10.89 23.86 -12.94
N PRO A 28 9.93 24.11 -12.02
CA PRO A 28 9.42 23.09 -11.11
C PRO A 28 8.85 21.87 -11.87
N VAL A 29 9.04 20.67 -11.31
CA VAL A 29 8.41 19.44 -11.79
C VAL A 29 7.31 19.05 -10.82
N HIS A 30 6.11 18.85 -11.35
CA HIS A 30 4.94 18.44 -10.57
C HIS A 30 4.58 16.99 -10.92
N ALA A 31 4.14 16.22 -9.92
CA ALA A 31 3.59 14.89 -10.15
C ALA A 31 2.32 15.00 -11.02
N LEU A 32 2.23 14.15 -12.03
CA LEU A 32 1.06 14.09 -12.92
C LEU A 32 -0.01 13.11 -12.42
N GLU A 33 0.37 12.22 -11.50
CA GLU A 33 -0.47 11.15 -10.97
C GLU A 33 -0.07 10.81 -9.54
N ASP A 34 -0.97 10.13 -8.83
CA ASP A 34 -0.70 9.61 -7.50
C ASP A 34 0.31 8.46 -7.55
N ALA A 35 1.20 8.42 -6.56
CA ALA A 35 2.17 7.35 -6.37
C ALA A 35 2.07 6.80 -4.94
N PRO A 36 1.48 5.61 -4.72
CA PRO A 36 0.94 4.67 -5.70
C PRO A 36 -0.42 5.12 -6.31
N PRO A 37 -0.78 4.65 -7.52
CA PRO A 37 -2.03 5.02 -8.19
C PRO A 37 -3.28 4.32 -7.61
N PHE A 38 -3.11 3.50 -6.56
CA PHE A 38 -4.18 2.78 -5.88
C PHE A 38 -3.78 2.45 -4.44
N THR A 39 -4.78 2.17 -3.60
CA THR A 39 -4.56 1.69 -2.25
C THR A 39 -3.96 0.30 -2.27
N ARG A 40 -2.74 0.17 -1.76
CA ARG A 40 -1.98 -1.07 -1.71
C ARG A 40 -1.62 -1.47 -0.28
N SER A 41 -1.39 -2.75 -0.06
CA SER A 41 -0.83 -3.22 1.20
C SER A 41 0.63 -2.78 1.37
N SER A 42 1.01 -2.40 2.58
CA SER A 42 2.41 -2.13 2.96
C SER A 42 3.14 -3.37 3.49
N VAL A 43 2.41 -4.45 3.75
CA VAL A 43 2.89 -5.70 4.36
C VAL A 43 2.27 -6.91 3.68
N ASP A 44 2.83 -8.09 3.92
CA ASP A 44 2.13 -9.34 3.62
C ASP A 44 1.11 -9.63 4.72
N GLY A 45 -0.11 -10.02 4.35
CA GLY A 45 -1.12 -10.31 5.35
C GLY A 45 -2.51 -10.48 4.77
N PHE A 46 -3.49 -10.02 5.53
CA PHE A 46 -4.90 -10.23 5.26
C PHE A 46 -5.63 -8.89 5.26
N ALA A 47 -6.20 -8.51 4.11
CA ALA A 47 -7.09 -7.39 4.02
C ALA A 47 -8.38 -7.70 4.79
N VAL A 48 -8.72 -6.83 5.73
CA VAL A 48 -9.86 -6.99 6.64
C VAL A 48 -10.68 -5.70 6.70
N ARG A 49 -11.87 -5.80 7.28
CA ARG A 49 -12.59 -4.64 7.82
C ARG A 49 -12.16 -4.46 9.26
N ALA A 50 -11.77 -3.24 9.62
CA ALA A 50 -11.32 -2.93 10.99
C ALA A 50 -12.43 -3.22 12.03
N ALA A 51 -13.69 -3.08 11.64
CA ALA A 51 -14.84 -3.41 12.49
C ALA A 51 -14.90 -4.91 12.84
N ASP A 52 -14.52 -5.80 11.93
CA ASP A 52 -14.62 -7.24 12.13
C ASP A 52 -13.54 -7.73 13.11
N VAL A 53 -12.38 -7.08 13.12
CA VAL A 53 -11.24 -7.41 14.00
C VAL A 53 -11.16 -6.54 15.26
N ALA A 54 -12.13 -5.65 15.49
CA ALA A 54 -12.07 -4.70 16.61
C ALA A 54 -11.99 -5.39 17.97
N ALA A 55 -12.68 -6.53 18.14
CA ALA A 55 -12.68 -7.32 19.37
C ALA A 55 -11.31 -7.97 19.67
N ALA A 56 -10.44 -8.12 18.67
CA ALA A 56 -9.11 -8.70 18.85
C ALA A 56 -8.22 -7.85 19.77
N LYS A 57 -8.41 -6.52 19.73
CA LYS A 57 -7.70 -5.56 20.60
C LYS A 57 -7.99 -5.73 22.09
N SER A 58 -9.03 -6.48 22.45
CA SER A 58 -9.38 -6.77 23.84
C SER A 58 -8.88 -8.14 24.30
N GLY A 59 -7.93 -8.73 23.56
CA GLY A 59 -7.38 -10.06 23.82
C GLY A 59 -8.29 -11.22 23.39
N ASN A 60 -9.39 -10.94 22.67
CA ASN A 60 -10.24 -11.98 22.12
C ASN A 60 -9.64 -12.53 20.82
N VAL A 61 -9.83 -13.82 20.56
CA VAL A 61 -9.53 -14.37 19.23
C VAL A 61 -10.69 -14.06 18.29
N VAL A 62 -10.42 -13.37 17.18
CA VAL A 62 -11.40 -13.13 16.12
C VAL A 62 -11.12 -14.05 14.96
N ARG A 63 -12.13 -14.80 14.51
CA ARG A 63 -12.04 -15.67 13.35
C ARG A 63 -12.72 -15.04 12.14
N LEU A 64 -12.02 -15.02 11.00
CA LEU A 64 -12.55 -14.54 9.71
C LEU A 64 -12.37 -15.62 8.64
N THR A 65 -13.31 -15.73 7.71
CA THR A 65 -13.21 -16.63 6.55
C THR A 65 -12.31 -16.02 5.48
N VAL A 66 -11.36 -16.77 4.93
CA VAL A 66 -10.51 -16.31 3.84
C VAL A 66 -11.25 -16.52 2.51
N ALA A 67 -11.66 -15.43 1.88
CA ALA A 67 -12.41 -15.45 0.62
C ALA A 67 -11.54 -15.64 -0.63
N GLY A 68 -10.22 -15.66 -0.48
CA GLY A 68 -9.25 -15.87 -1.55
C GLY A 68 -7.99 -15.03 -1.40
N ASP A 69 -7.29 -14.87 -2.52
CA ASP A 69 -5.98 -14.25 -2.61
C ASP A 69 -5.99 -13.15 -3.69
N VAL A 70 -5.27 -12.05 -3.44
CA VAL A 70 -5.00 -11.03 -4.46
C VAL A 70 -3.63 -11.31 -5.09
N PRO A 71 -3.56 -11.71 -6.38
CA PRO A 71 -2.29 -11.85 -7.06
C PRO A 71 -1.56 -10.51 -7.20
N MET A 72 -0.23 -10.55 -7.24
CA MET A 72 0.58 -9.36 -7.47
C MET A 72 0.19 -8.67 -8.80
N GLY A 73 -0.04 -7.35 -8.72
CA GLY A 73 -0.43 -6.54 -9.87
C GLY A 73 -1.87 -6.74 -10.37
N ALA A 74 -2.64 -7.63 -9.76
CA ALA A 74 -4.03 -7.88 -10.15
C ALA A 74 -5.02 -7.12 -9.26
N LYS A 75 -6.09 -6.62 -9.86
CA LYS A 75 -7.20 -6.00 -9.13
C LYS A 75 -8.08 -7.09 -8.49
N PRO A 76 -8.55 -6.92 -7.25
CA PRO A 76 -9.46 -7.86 -6.61
C PRO A 76 -10.76 -7.96 -7.40
N ALA A 77 -11.23 -9.19 -7.64
CA ALA A 77 -12.41 -9.44 -8.45
C ALA A 77 -13.72 -9.04 -7.74
N GLN A 78 -13.73 -9.06 -6.41
CA GLN A 78 -14.91 -8.82 -5.58
C GLN A 78 -14.59 -7.91 -4.39
N PRO A 79 -15.58 -7.14 -3.89
CA PRO A 79 -15.44 -6.38 -2.67
C PRO A 79 -15.36 -7.31 -1.45
N LEU A 80 -14.67 -6.85 -0.40
CA LEU A 80 -14.53 -7.57 0.85
C LEU A 80 -15.86 -7.62 1.60
N GLN A 81 -16.31 -8.82 1.94
CA GLN A 81 -17.54 -9.05 2.70
C GLN A 81 -17.29 -8.94 4.22
N PRO A 82 -18.31 -8.55 5.03
CA PRO A 82 -18.21 -8.65 6.48
C PRO A 82 -17.89 -10.08 6.95
N GLY A 83 -17.05 -10.21 7.97
CA GLY A 83 -16.60 -11.49 8.52
C GLY A 83 -15.59 -12.23 7.62
N HIS A 84 -15.15 -11.61 6.54
CA HIS A 84 -14.19 -12.20 5.60
C HIS A 84 -12.86 -11.44 5.60
N ALA A 85 -11.83 -12.15 5.15
CA ALA A 85 -10.50 -11.65 4.89
C ALA A 85 -10.05 -12.07 3.48
N VAL A 86 -9.11 -11.34 2.90
CA VAL A 86 -8.48 -11.72 1.62
C VAL A 86 -6.96 -11.63 1.80
N ARG A 87 -6.22 -12.68 1.39
CA ARG A 87 -4.76 -12.66 1.44
C ARG A 87 -4.22 -11.63 0.46
N VAL A 88 -3.34 -10.75 0.94
CA VAL A 88 -2.72 -9.70 0.16
C VAL A 88 -1.20 -9.71 0.37
N PRO A 89 -0.41 -9.70 -0.70
CA PRO A 89 1.03 -9.51 -0.61
C PRO A 89 1.38 -8.03 -0.45
N THR A 90 2.63 -7.75 -0.06
CA THR A 90 3.18 -6.39 -0.03
C THR A 90 3.09 -5.74 -1.42
N GLY A 91 2.46 -4.57 -1.49
CA GLY A 91 2.19 -3.88 -2.75
C GLY A 91 0.96 -4.37 -3.53
N GLY A 92 0.29 -5.42 -3.06
CA GLY A 92 -0.96 -5.91 -3.63
C GLY A 92 -2.11 -4.93 -3.45
N PHE A 93 -3.07 -4.95 -4.38
CA PHE A 93 -4.29 -4.14 -4.31
C PHE A 93 -5.16 -4.53 -3.12
N LEU A 94 -5.74 -3.54 -2.44
CA LEU A 94 -6.77 -3.82 -1.42
C LEU A 94 -8.16 -3.95 -2.06
N PRO A 95 -8.96 -4.97 -1.69
CA PRO A 95 -10.33 -5.10 -2.15
C PRO A 95 -11.18 -3.93 -1.64
N ALA A 96 -12.19 -3.53 -2.42
CA ALA A 96 -13.13 -2.51 -2.00
C ALA A 96 -13.80 -2.92 -0.68
N GLY A 97 -13.90 -1.99 0.28
CA GLY A 97 -14.43 -2.25 1.62
C GLY A 97 -13.39 -2.71 2.64
N ALA A 98 -12.17 -3.09 2.23
CA ALA A 98 -11.07 -3.24 3.17
C ALA A 98 -10.69 -1.89 3.79
N THR A 99 -10.57 -1.86 5.11
CA THR A 99 -10.17 -0.66 5.86
C THR A 99 -8.91 -0.87 6.67
N GLY A 100 -8.24 -2.02 6.47
CA GLY A 100 -6.99 -2.36 7.13
C GLY A 100 -6.40 -3.65 6.59
N VAL A 101 -5.15 -3.90 6.98
CA VAL A 101 -4.44 -5.16 6.72
C VAL A 101 -3.88 -5.64 8.05
N VAL A 102 -4.20 -6.88 8.43
CA VAL A 102 -3.54 -7.56 9.55
C VAL A 102 -2.33 -8.29 8.99
N LYS A 103 -1.16 -8.11 9.61
CA LYS A 103 0.06 -8.79 9.16
C LYS A 103 -0.10 -10.29 9.28
N LYS A 104 0.55 -11.05 8.40
CA LYS A 104 0.55 -12.52 8.49
C LYS A 104 1.11 -13.02 9.82
N GLU A 105 2.04 -12.28 10.44
CA GLU A 105 2.65 -12.63 11.73
C GLU A 105 1.67 -12.51 12.91
N ASP A 106 0.64 -11.66 12.78
CA ASP A 106 -0.39 -11.43 13.80
C ASP A 106 -1.66 -12.29 13.54
N CYS A 107 -1.54 -13.27 12.63
CA CYS A 107 -2.60 -14.19 12.26
C CYS A 107 -2.14 -15.64 12.39
N ARG A 108 -3.02 -16.48 12.91
CA ARG A 108 -2.93 -17.92 12.69
C ARG A 108 -3.71 -18.27 11.42
N ASP A 109 -3.00 -18.65 10.37
CA ASP A 109 -3.61 -19.10 9.12
C ASP A 109 -4.06 -20.56 9.25
N LEU A 110 -5.36 -20.81 9.01
CA LEU A 110 -6.00 -22.13 9.05
C LEU A 110 -6.33 -22.66 7.64
N GLY A 111 -5.93 -21.94 6.58
CA GLY A 111 -6.22 -22.28 5.19
C GLY A 111 -7.48 -21.59 4.66
N ASP A 112 -8.65 -21.97 5.15
CA ASP A 112 -9.94 -21.39 4.77
C ASP A 112 -10.40 -20.25 5.70
N ALA A 113 -9.67 -20.04 6.79
CA ALA A 113 -9.94 -19.04 7.80
C ALA A 113 -8.63 -18.51 8.40
N ILE A 114 -8.72 -17.35 9.04
CA ILE A 114 -7.67 -16.84 9.93
C ILE A 114 -8.23 -16.63 11.33
N GLU A 115 -7.38 -16.81 12.32
CA GLU A 115 -7.59 -16.32 13.66
C GLU A 115 -6.63 -15.15 13.90
N VAL A 116 -7.18 -13.95 14.06
CA VAL A 116 -6.40 -12.78 14.43
C VAL A 116 -6.06 -12.93 15.90
N VAL A 117 -4.76 -13.07 16.16
CA VAL A 117 -4.20 -13.11 17.51
C VAL A 117 -3.62 -11.73 17.77
N ASP A 118 -3.75 -11.22 18.99
CA ASP A 118 -3.16 -9.94 19.35
C ASP A 118 -1.63 -10.03 19.21
N GLY A 119 -1.12 -9.54 18.08
CA GLY A 119 0.28 -9.32 17.80
C GLY A 119 0.49 -7.82 17.71
N ALA A 120 1.05 -7.26 18.79
CA ALA A 120 1.41 -5.85 18.99
C ALA A 120 0.27 -4.89 19.38
N GLY A 121 0.41 -4.36 20.61
CA GLY A 121 -0.15 -3.06 21.00
C GLY A 121 0.48 -1.89 20.26
#